data_AF-A0AAN8RTH0-F1
#
_entry.id   AF-A0AAN8RTH0-F1
#
_cell.length_a   1.000
_cell.length_b   1.000
_cell.length_c   1.000
_cell.angle_alpha   90.00
_cell.angle_beta   90.00
_cell.angle_gamma   90.00
#
_symmetry.space_group_name_H-M   'P 1'
#
loop_
_entity.id
_entity.type
_entity.pdbx_description
1 polymer ?
#
loop_
_entity_poly.entity_id
_entity_poly.type
_entity_poly.pdbx_seq_one_letter_code
_entity_poly.pdbx_strand_id
1 'polypeptide(L)'
;MYEIVARKIILDQLPLSIPCDTDYPVTVQISCQDIEIGSTQPQSGFIPLVRFEVASGAEWSQRADPGQDGEPGNPGYAGGRLRLAVAGNWVFQGAADRVSGISIQYRGGNGSNGQSGSQTYRDNDFNDSDVEWVRGKAARGGDAGVPGTIADSEVLALTNHWPLGWKFSIDTGKPGTDNEFGKRGQAGKGEYRNLKMRAGGVNAVADKIGPGGMECDRSMGTFWMAKADLQQITTKDEILRQIGAMDWRYASPSSIALVV
;
A
#
# COMPACT_ATOMS: atom_id res chain seq x y z
N MET A 1 3.49 -16.66 1.10
CA MET A 1 2.28 -17.13 0.38
C MET A 1 1.39 -17.80 1.41
N TYR A 2 0.10 -17.49 1.38
CA TYR A 2 -0.93 -18.14 2.18
C TYR A 2 -1.79 -18.99 1.24
N GLU A 3 -1.90 -20.29 1.52
CA GLU A 3 -2.69 -21.21 0.71
C GLU A 3 -3.70 -21.93 1.60
N ILE A 4 -4.97 -21.81 1.25
CA ILE A 4 -6.09 -22.42 1.97
C ILE A 4 -6.87 -23.25 0.96
N VAL A 5 -6.84 -24.57 1.14
CA VAL A 5 -7.59 -25.52 0.31
C VAL A 5 -8.42 -26.43 1.20
N ALA A 6 -9.72 -26.43 0.95
CA ALA A 6 -10.64 -27.34 1.63
C ALA A 6 -11.85 -27.60 0.74
N ARG A 7 -12.59 -28.68 1.02
CA ARG A 7 -13.85 -28.90 0.33
C ARG A 7 -14.85 -27.79 0.67
N LYS A 8 -14.97 -27.46 1.96
CA LYS A 8 -15.77 -26.33 2.44
C LYS A 8 -14.90 -25.38 3.26
N ILE A 9 -15.04 -24.08 3.01
CA ILE A 9 -14.38 -23.03 3.81
C ILE A 9 -15.44 -22.20 4.51
N ILE A 10 -15.25 -21.96 5.80
CA ILE A 10 -16.09 -21.08 6.61
C ILE A 10 -15.23 -19.90 7.06
N LEU A 11 -15.65 -18.69 6.69
CA LEU A 11 -14.99 -17.43 7.01
C LEU A 11 -15.84 -16.67 8.03
N ASP A 12 -15.53 -16.85 9.32
CA ASP A 12 -16.35 -16.29 10.40
C ASP A 12 -15.83 -14.96 10.94
N GLN A 13 -14.54 -14.68 10.77
CA GLN A 13 -13.95 -13.39 11.12
C GLN A 13 -13.34 -12.75 9.88
N LEU A 14 -14.02 -11.72 9.40
CA LEU A 14 -13.61 -10.97 8.23
C LEU A 14 -13.43 -9.49 8.55
N PRO A 15 -12.46 -8.81 7.91
CA PRO A 15 -11.54 -9.34 6.89
C PRO A 15 -10.39 -10.19 7.44
N LEU A 16 -9.90 -11.13 6.62
CA LEU A 16 -8.62 -11.81 6.86
C LEU A 16 -7.48 -10.78 6.77
N SER A 17 -6.82 -10.51 7.88
CA SER A 17 -5.78 -9.48 7.97
C SER A 17 -4.41 -10.07 7.64
N ILE A 18 -3.78 -9.55 6.58
CA ILE A 18 -2.52 -10.06 6.05
C ILE A 18 -1.47 -8.94 6.08
N PRO A 19 -0.42 -9.06 6.93
CA PRO A 19 0.66 -8.09 6.95
C PRO A 19 1.44 -8.16 5.63
N CYS A 20 1.78 -6.99 5.08
CA CYS A 20 2.59 -6.86 3.87
C CYS A 20 3.77 -5.93 4.16
N ASP A 21 4.90 -6.52 4.55
CA ASP A 21 6.15 -5.88 4.92
C ASP A 21 7.29 -6.23 3.94
N THR A 22 6.94 -6.59 2.71
CA THR A 22 7.88 -7.04 1.66
C THR A 22 7.74 -6.23 0.39
N ASP A 23 8.83 -6.10 -0.38
CA ASP A 23 8.84 -5.37 -1.66
C ASP A 23 8.20 -6.16 -2.82
N TYR A 24 7.85 -7.42 -2.57
CA TYR A 24 7.14 -8.28 -3.52
C TYR A 24 5.73 -8.61 -3.01
N PRO A 25 4.76 -8.86 -3.92
CA PRO A 25 3.38 -9.01 -3.51
C PRO A 25 3.10 -10.31 -2.75
N VAL A 26 2.43 -10.19 -1.61
CA VAL A 26 1.98 -11.34 -0.83
C VAL A 26 0.80 -12.02 -1.51
N THR A 27 0.91 -13.30 -1.82
CA THR A 27 -0.19 -14.06 -2.44
C THR A 27 -1.03 -14.78 -1.39
N VAL A 28 -2.34 -14.54 -1.43
CA VAL A 28 -3.37 -15.30 -0.70
C VAL A 28 -4.17 -16.10 -1.71
N GLN A 29 -4.08 -17.42 -1.64
CA GLN A 29 -4.81 -18.34 -2.49
C GLN A 29 -5.83 -19.11 -1.64
N ILE A 30 -7.11 -18.97 -2.00
CA ILE A 30 -8.22 -19.67 -1.35
C ILE A 30 -8.92 -20.50 -2.43
N SER A 31 -9.00 -21.82 -2.25
CA SER A 31 -9.62 -22.71 -3.23
C SER A 31 -10.53 -23.71 -2.54
N CYS A 32 -11.80 -23.74 -2.95
CA CYS A 32 -12.78 -24.62 -2.34
C CYS A 32 -13.91 -25.03 -3.29
N GLN A 33 -14.63 -26.08 -2.88
CA GLN A 33 -15.90 -26.40 -3.51
C GLN A 33 -16.95 -25.41 -3.02
N ASP A 34 -17.19 -25.32 -1.72
CA ASP A 34 -18.24 -24.46 -1.15
C ASP A 34 -17.62 -23.44 -0.18
N ILE A 35 -18.13 -22.21 -0.20
CA ILE A 35 -17.72 -21.14 0.71
C ILE A 35 -18.90 -20.64 1.52
N GLU A 36 -18.67 -20.47 2.82
CA GLU A 36 -19.59 -19.88 3.76
C GLU A 36 -18.96 -18.67 4.40
N ILE A 37 -19.67 -17.56 4.36
CA ILE A 37 -19.27 -16.30 4.94
C ILE A 37 -20.19 -16.07 6.15
N GLY A 38 -19.57 -15.98 7.33
CA GLY A 38 -20.24 -15.71 8.59
C GLY A 38 -20.89 -14.33 8.64
N SER A 39 -21.39 -13.96 9.80
CA SER A 39 -22.13 -12.71 10.04
C SER A 39 -21.21 -11.48 10.06
N THR A 40 -20.66 -11.16 8.89
CA THR A 40 -19.82 -9.96 8.67
C THR A 40 -20.67 -8.78 8.23
N GLN A 41 -20.44 -7.61 8.85
CA GLN A 41 -21.10 -6.38 8.44
C GLN A 41 -20.52 -5.86 7.11
N PRO A 42 -21.33 -5.70 6.06
CA PRO A 42 -20.85 -5.15 4.79
C PRO A 42 -20.41 -3.70 4.94
N GLN A 43 -19.30 -3.33 4.29
CA GLN A 43 -18.82 -1.97 4.18
C GLN A 43 -19.11 -1.44 2.77
N SER A 44 -19.87 -0.35 2.67
CA SER A 44 -20.32 0.19 1.37
C SER A 44 -21.02 -0.85 0.48
N GLY A 45 -21.71 -1.82 1.10
CA GLY A 45 -22.39 -2.92 0.42
C GLY A 45 -21.49 -4.10 0.02
N PHE A 46 -20.20 -4.11 0.40
CA PHE A 46 -19.29 -5.22 0.11
C PHE A 46 -18.83 -5.92 1.38
N ILE A 47 -18.68 -7.24 1.31
CA ILE A 47 -18.03 -8.02 2.38
C ILE A 47 -16.51 -7.93 2.19
N PRO A 48 -15.75 -7.39 3.16
CA PRO A 48 -14.31 -7.31 3.05
C PRO A 48 -13.70 -8.70 3.33
N LEU A 49 -13.26 -9.42 2.30
CA LEU A 49 -12.73 -10.78 2.46
C LEU A 49 -11.31 -10.77 3.02
N VAL A 50 -10.44 -9.96 2.42
CA VAL A 50 -9.03 -9.88 2.78
C VAL A 50 -8.68 -8.42 2.97
N ARG A 51 -7.90 -8.13 4.00
CA ARG A 51 -7.26 -6.84 4.20
C ARG A 51 -5.75 -7.02 4.17
N PHE A 52 -5.11 -6.41 3.19
CA PHE A 52 -3.67 -6.26 3.15
C PHE A 52 -3.28 -5.01 3.97
N GLU A 53 -2.62 -5.26 5.10
CA GLU A 53 -2.04 -4.23 5.98
C GLU A 53 -0.63 -3.93 5.47
N VAL A 54 -0.52 -2.93 4.60
CA VAL A 54 0.70 -2.62 3.86
C VAL A 54 1.60 -1.71 4.68
N ALA A 55 2.83 -2.13 4.90
CA ALA A 55 3.81 -1.32 5.60
C ALA A 55 4.12 -0.05 4.80
N SER A 56 4.30 1.06 5.53
CA SER A 56 4.72 2.33 4.93
C SER A 56 6.23 2.42 4.88
N GLY A 57 6.75 3.26 3.98
CA GLY A 57 8.18 3.55 3.92
C GLY A 57 8.68 4.14 5.25
N ALA A 58 9.92 3.84 5.61
CA ALA A 58 10.52 4.39 6.82
C ALA A 58 10.69 5.91 6.70
N GLU A 59 10.25 6.66 7.70
CA GLU A 59 10.39 8.12 7.76
C GLU A 59 11.82 8.51 8.14
N TRP A 60 12.29 9.63 7.58
CA TRP A 60 13.51 10.27 8.04
C TRP A 60 13.26 10.94 9.39
N SER A 61 13.97 10.48 10.43
CA SER A 61 13.87 11.04 11.77
C SER A 61 14.70 12.32 11.95
N GLN A 62 15.64 12.57 11.04
CA GLN A 62 16.62 13.65 11.13
C GLN A 62 16.80 14.36 9.79
N ARG A 63 17.25 15.61 9.85
CA ARG A 63 17.68 16.39 8.68
C ARG A 63 18.98 15.82 8.11
N ALA A 64 19.31 16.18 6.89
CA ALA A 64 20.61 15.84 6.31
C ALA A 64 21.76 16.50 7.07
N ASP A 65 22.94 15.86 7.03
CA ASP A 65 24.14 16.37 7.68
C ASP A 65 24.64 17.66 6.99
N PRO A 66 25.31 18.57 7.72
CA PRO A 66 25.80 19.84 7.17
C PRO A 66 26.52 19.70 5.83
N GLY A 67 26.00 20.38 4.80
CA GLY A 67 26.58 20.38 3.46
C GLY A 67 26.07 19.27 2.53
N GLN A 68 25.16 18.41 3.01
CA GLN A 68 24.49 17.38 2.22
C GLN A 68 23.09 17.81 1.79
N ASP A 69 22.67 17.32 0.62
CA ASP A 69 21.28 17.32 0.17
C ASP A 69 20.47 16.31 0.99
N GLY A 70 19.16 16.52 1.09
CA GLY A 70 18.24 15.58 1.69
C GLY A 70 18.10 14.32 0.86
N GLU A 71 18.11 13.17 1.53
CA GLU A 71 17.84 11.88 0.93
C GLU A 71 16.36 11.70 0.55
N PRO A 72 16.05 10.97 -0.54
CA PRO A 72 14.68 10.72 -0.95
C PRO A 72 13.92 9.90 0.10
N GLY A 73 12.60 10.08 0.15
CA GLY A 73 11.70 9.29 0.97
C GLY A 73 11.68 7.84 0.50
N ASN A 74 11.55 6.93 1.47
CA ASN A 74 11.41 5.51 1.21
C ASN A 74 10.04 5.20 0.60
N PRO A 75 9.98 4.29 -0.39
CA PRO A 75 8.71 3.83 -0.94
C PRO A 75 7.88 3.08 0.10
N GLY A 76 6.56 3.07 -0.07
CA GLY A 76 5.69 2.11 0.59
C GLY A 76 5.94 0.69 0.06
N TYR A 77 5.62 -0.32 0.87
CA TYR A 77 5.83 -1.72 0.52
C TYR A 77 4.81 -2.24 -0.52
N ALA A 78 5.05 -3.43 -1.06
CA ALA A 78 4.10 -4.08 -1.95
C ALA A 78 2.92 -4.65 -1.14
N GLY A 79 1.70 -4.39 -1.59
CA GLY A 79 0.50 -5.04 -1.08
C GLY A 79 0.41 -6.50 -1.54
N GLY A 80 -0.75 -7.12 -1.37
CA GLY A 80 -0.96 -8.49 -1.80
C GLY A 80 -1.72 -8.68 -3.10
N ARG A 81 -1.96 -9.95 -3.43
CA ARG A 81 -2.93 -10.42 -4.42
C ARG A 81 -3.81 -11.49 -3.80
N LEU A 82 -5.11 -11.43 -4.05
CA LEU A 82 -6.03 -12.52 -3.73
C LEU A 82 -6.32 -13.32 -4.99
N ARG A 83 -6.27 -14.64 -4.84
CA ARG A 83 -6.77 -15.60 -5.79
C ARG A 83 -7.82 -16.45 -5.12
N LEU A 84 -9.09 -16.23 -5.44
CA LEU A 84 -10.21 -16.96 -4.86
C LEU A 84 -10.85 -17.86 -5.91
N ALA A 85 -10.93 -19.15 -5.66
CA ALA A 85 -11.58 -20.12 -6.53
C ALA A 85 -12.68 -20.88 -5.78
N VAL A 86 -13.93 -20.74 -6.24
CA VAL A 86 -15.10 -21.38 -5.62
C VAL A 86 -15.93 -22.09 -6.68
N ALA A 87 -15.97 -23.41 -6.59
CA ALA A 87 -16.60 -24.25 -7.60
C ALA A 87 -18.06 -24.64 -7.31
N GLY A 88 -18.64 -24.11 -6.25
CA GLY A 88 -19.92 -24.53 -5.70
C GLY A 88 -20.56 -23.40 -4.93
N ASN A 89 -21.28 -23.72 -3.87
CA ASN A 89 -22.22 -22.78 -3.27
C ASN A 89 -21.53 -21.67 -2.50
N TRP A 90 -22.14 -20.49 -2.57
CA TRP A 90 -21.82 -19.32 -1.76
C TRP A 90 -22.93 -19.13 -0.75
N VAL A 91 -22.62 -19.29 0.53
CA VAL A 91 -23.56 -19.11 1.64
C VAL A 91 -23.15 -17.86 2.42
N PHE A 92 -24.11 -16.97 2.67
CA PHE A 92 -23.90 -15.80 3.52
C PHE A 92 -24.88 -15.84 4.69
N GLN A 93 -24.36 -15.80 5.92
CA GLN A 93 -25.17 -15.87 7.14
C GLN A 93 -25.72 -14.51 7.61
N GLY A 94 -25.75 -13.48 6.77
CA GLY A 94 -26.22 -12.13 7.12
C GLY A 94 -27.39 -11.63 6.28
N ALA A 95 -27.68 -10.33 6.41
CA ALA A 95 -28.71 -9.63 5.63
C ALA A 95 -28.31 -9.53 4.15
N ALA A 96 -28.66 -10.57 3.37
CA ALA A 96 -28.28 -10.73 1.97
C ALA A 96 -28.75 -9.57 1.07
N ASP A 97 -29.83 -8.89 1.45
CA ASP A 97 -30.37 -7.70 0.79
C ASP A 97 -29.42 -6.48 0.81
N ARG A 98 -28.42 -6.49 1.70
CA ARG A 98 -27.43 -5.40 1.85
C ARG A 98 -26.09 -5.70 1.19
N VAL A 99 -25.93 -6.87 0.60
CA VAL A 99 -24.66 -7.32 0.02
C VAL A 99 -24.70 -7.25 -1.50
N SER A 100 -23.82 -6.42 -2.05
CA SER A 100 -23.56 -6.25 -3.48
C SER A 100 -22.32 -7.02 -3.95
N GLY A 101 -21.62 -7.75 -3.07
CA GLY A 101 -20.46 -8.54 -3.42
C GLY A 101 -19.38 -8.62 -2.34
N ILE A 102 -18.16 -8.88 -2.79
CA ILE A 102 -16.96 -9.04 -1.97
C ILE A 102 -15.89 -8.02 -2.37
N SER A 103 -15.06 -7.62 -1.41
CA SER A 103 -13.95 -6.70 -1.64
C SER A 103 -12.64 -7.18 -1.02
N ILE A 104 -11.54 -6.68 -1.57
CA ILE A 104 -10.21 -6.71 -0.94
C ILE A 104 -9.92 -5.30 -0.46
N GLN A 105 -9.41 -5.19 0.76
CA GLN A 105 -9.00 -3.93 1.34
C GLN A 105 -7.48 -3.79 1.32
N TYR A 106 -7.01 -2.60 1.01
CA TYR A 106 -5.62 -2.20 1.20
C TYR A 106 -5.61 -1.04 2.19
N ARG A 107 -4.71 -1.09 3.18
CA ARG A 107 -4.53 -0.05 4.20
C ARG A 107 -3.03 0.24 4.36
N GLY A 108 -2.68 1.49 4.64
CA GLY A 108 -1.26 1.89 4.78
C GLY A 108 -0.55 2.01 3.43
N GLY A 109 0.66 1.47 3.32
CA GLY A 109 1.45 1.55 2.09
C GLY A 109 1.85 2.97 1.73
N ASN A 110 2.03 3.84 2.73
CA ASN A 110 2.37 5.23 2.47
C ASN A 110 3.84 5.35 2.05
N GLY A 111 4.12 6.21 1.09
CA GLY A 111 5.48 6.65 0.84
C GLY A 111 5.92 7.61 1.95
N SER A 112 7.17 7.51 2.40
CA SER A 112 7.65 8.41 3.44
C SER A 112 8.05 9.78 2.89
N ASN A 113 8.17 10.78 3.76
CA ASN A 113 8.59 12.11 3.32
C ASN A 113 10.05 12.09 2.86
N GLY A 114 10.40 12.97 1.93
CA GLY A 114 11.80 13.25 1.62
C GLY A 114 12.49 13.95 2.79
N GLN A 115 13.76 13.64 3.01
CA GLN A 115 14.54 14.25 4.07
C GLN A 115 14.69 15.76 3.80
N SER A 116 14.58 16.59 4.83
CA SER A 116 14.89 18.01 4.68
C SER A 116 16.41 18.19 4.52
N GLY A 117 16.80 19.11 3.64
CA GLY A 117 18.20 19.46 3.44
C GLY A 117 18.87 19.96 4.72
N SER A 118 20.19 19.99 4.72
CA SER A 118 20.96 20.37 5.88
C SER A 118 20.81 21.84 6.25
N GLN A 119 20.69 22.13 7.54
CA GLN A 119 20.84 23.48 8.06
C GLN A 119 22.30 23.70 8.43
N THR A 120 22.97 24.63 7.76
CA THR A 120 24.24 25.14 8.27
C THR A 120 23.95 26.04 9.46
N TYR A 121 24.11 25.52 10.68
CA TYR A 121 24.11 26.31 11.90
C TYR A 121 25.38 27.16 11.94
N ARG A 122 25.25 28.45 12.25
CA ARG A 122 26.38 29.34 12.45
C ARG A 122 26.55 29.56 13.95
N ASP A 123 27.65 29.07 14.51
CA ASP A 123 28.08 29.48 15.84
C ASP A 123 28.39 30.99 15.79
N ASN A 124 27.79 31.75 16.72
CA ASN A 124 27.90 33.21 16.79
C ASN A 124 29.15 33.69 17.57
N ASP A 125 30.06 32.80 17.96
CA ASP A 125 31.21 33.12 18.83
C ASP A 125 32.56 33.16 18.10
N PHE A 126 32.64 33.81 16.93
CA PHE A 126 33.93 34.06 16.27
C PHE A 126 34.34 35.54 16.32
N ASN A 127 35.20 35.84 17.29
CA ASN A 127 36.16 36.95 17.27
C ASN A 127 37.45 36.42 16.62
N ASP A 128 37.54 36.37 15.29
CA ASP A 128 38.87 36.35 14.65
C ASP A 128 38.81 36.81 13.19
N SER A 129 39.89 37.49 12.78
CA SER A 129 39.97 38.37 11.61
C SER A 129 40.30 37.69 10.28
N ASP A 130 40.43 36.37 10.23
CA ASP A 130 40.78 35.63 9.01
C ASP A 130 39.77 34.50 8.71
N VAL A 131 38.57 34.89 8.27
CA VAL A 131 37.55 33.91 7.84
C VAL A 131 37.71 33.63 6.35
N GLU A 132 38.35 32.51 6.02
CA GLU A 132 38.28 31.93 4.68
C GLU A 132 36.90 31.27 4.47
N TRP A 133 36.18 31.74 3.46
CA TRP A 133 34.79 31.37 3.22
C TRP A 133 34.68 30.15 2.31
N VAL A 134 34.20 29.01 2.83
CA VAL A 134 33.76 27.92 1.97
C VAL A 134 32.39 28.28 1.37
N ARG A 135 32.32 28.50 0.06
CA ARG A 135 31.05 28.55 -0.70
C ARG A 135 30.42 27.15 -0.71
N GLY A 136 29.62 26.84 0.31
CA GLY A 136 28.69 25.71 0.25
C GLY A 136 27.50 26.04 -0.67
N LYS A 137 27.06 25.06 -1.48
CA LYS A 137 25.78 25.12 -2.19
C LYS A 137 24.65 24.98 -1.16
N ALA A 138 23.52 25.66 -1.37
CA ALA A 138 22.34 25.43 -0.53
C ALA A 138 21.85 23.99 -0.73
N ALA A 139 21.58 23.29 0.37
CA ALA A 139 21.16 21.91 0.35
C ALA A 139 19.75 21.76 -0.21
N ARG A 140 19.60 20.91 -1.21
CA ARG A 140 18.30 20.50 -1.75
C ARG A 140 17.59 19.59 -0.73
N GLY A 141 16.26 19.64 -0.68
CA GLY A 141 15.47 18.64 0.05
C GLY A 141 15.28 17.35 -0.76
N GLY A 142 15.13 16.22 -0.08
CA GLY A 142 14.89 14.93 -0.71
C GLY A 142 13.52 14.81 -1.34
N ASP A 143 13.42 13.99 -2.38
CA ASP A 143 12.16 13.75 -3.09
C ASP A 143 11.19 12.94 -2.22
N ALA A 144 9.88 13.08 -2.45
CA ALA A 144 8.89 12.30 -1.71
C ALA A 144 8.97 10.80 -2.06
N GLY A 145 8.78 9.94 -1.05
CA GLY A 145 8.60 8.51 -1.25
C GLY A 145 7.30 8.20 -2.00
N VAL A 146 7.38 7.21 -2.89
CA VAL A 146 6.22 6.76 -3.67
C VAL A 146 5.30 5.86 -2.81
N PRO A 147 3.98 5.90 -3.03
CA PRO A 147 3.06 4.93 -2.45
C PRO A 147 3.45 3.47 -2.74
N GLY A 148 3.03 2.57 -1.86
CA GLY A 148 3.09 1.13 -2.05
C GLY A 148 2.24 0.65 -3.22
N THR A 149 2.42 -0.61 -3.59
CA THR A 149 1.82 -1.18 -4.80
C THR A 149 0.63 -2.10 -4.50
N ILE A 150 -0.27 -2.25 -5.47
CA ILE A 150 -1.38 -3.21 -5.43
C ILE A 150 -1.15 -4.20 -6.56
N ALA A 151 -1.36 -5.50 -6.29
CA ALA A 151 -1.28 -6.53 -7.31
C ALA A 151 -2.66 -6.99 -7.79
N ASP A 152 -2.73 -7.41 -9.06
CA ASP A 152 -3.95 -7.93 -9.67
C ASP A 152 -4.50 -9.11 -8.87
N SER A 153 -5.81 -9.08 -8.65
CA SER A 153 -6.52 -10.09 -7.88
C SER A 153 -7.65 -10.67 -8.73
N GLU A 154 -7.97 -11.93 -8.49
CA GLU A 154 -8.96 -12.66 -9.28
C GLU A 154 -9.90 -13.50 -8.43
N VAL A 155 -11.14 -13.59 -8.90
CA VAL A 155 -12.16 -14.51 -8.41
C VAL A 155 -12.59 -15.41 -9.55
N LEU A 156 -12.42 -16.70 -9.37
CA LEU A 156 -12.88 -17.76 -10.26
C LEU A 156 -14.12 -18.40 -9.62
N ALA A 157 -15.28 -18.20 -10.22
CA ALA A 157 -16.53 -18.76 -9.73
C ALA A 157 -17.29 -19.44 -10.87
N LEU A 158 -18.01 -20.51 -10.57
CA LEU A 158 -18.92 -21.06 -11.58
C LEU A 158 -20.06 -20.09 -11.87
N THR A 159 -20.38 -19.88 -13.15
CA THR A 159 -21.44 -18.95 -13.60
C THR A 159 -22.77 -19.20 -12.90
N ASN A 160 -23.13 -20.47 -12.68
CA ASN A 160 -24.39 -20.87 -12.06
C ASN A 160 -24.36 -20.87 -10.52
N HIS A 161 -23.22 -20.56 -9.90
CA HIS A 161 -23.06 -20.51 -8.46
C HIS A 161 -22.61 -19.15 -7.92
N TRP A 162 -22.07 -18.27 -8.76
CA TRP A 162 -21.80 -16.89 -8.38
C TRP A 162 -23.12 -16.20 -7.97
N PRO A 163 -23.20 -15.56 -6.79
CA PRO A 163 -24.42 -14.89 -6.37
C PRO A 163 -24.83 -13.78 -7.36
N LEU A 164 -26.12 -13.77 -7.73
CA LEU A 164 -26.62 -12.84 -8.73
C LEU A 164 -26.41 -11.39 -8.30
N GLY A 165 -25.85 -10.58 -9.21
CA GLY A 165 -25.60 -9.15 -8.96
C GLY A 165 -24.38 -8.85 -8.11
N TRP A 166 -23.69 -9.87 -7.58
CA TRP A 166 -22.47 -9.64 -6.82
C TRP A 166 -21.34 -9.14 -7.71
N LYS A 167 -20.55 -8.24 -7.16
CA LYS A 167 -19.34 -7.66 -7.75
C LYS A 167 -18.11 -8.02 -6.93
N PHE A 168 -16.96 -7.94 -7.58
CA PHE A 168 -15.66 -8.03 -6.93
C PHE A 168 -14.98 -6.66 -7.04
N SER A 169 -14.46 -6.14 -5.94
CA SER A 169 -13.89 -4.79 -5.88
C SER A 169 -12.62 -4.70 -5.06
N ILE A 170 -11.83 -3.66 -5.34
CA ILE A 170 -10.69 -3.23 -4.52
C ILE A 170 -11.12 -1.97 -3.76
N ASP A 171 -10.90 -1.97 -2.45
CA ASP A 171 -11.16 -0.86 -1.54
C ASP A 171 -9.83 -0.32 -0.98
N THR A 172 -9.42 0.84 -1.47
CA THR A 172 -8.23 1.58 -1.02
C THR A 172 -8.53 2.60 0.09
N GLY A 173 -9.73 2.56 0.65
CA GLY A 173 -10.19 3.50 1.67
C GLY A 173 -10.52 4.88 1.12
N LYS A 174 -10.72 5.83 2.04
CA LYS A 174 -11.10 7.21 1.72
C LYS A 174 -9.88 8.14 1.88
N PRO A 175 -9.57 8.98 0.89
CA PRO A 175 -8.48 9.95 1.01
C PRO A 175 -8.61 10.84 2.26
N GLY A 176 -7.49 11.08 2.94
CA GLY A 176 -7.41 11.89 4.15
C GLY A 176 -7.96 11.22 5.42
N THR A 177 -8.20 9.90 5.40
CA THR A 177 -8.61 9.13 6.58
C THR A 177 -7.52 8.14 6.97
N ASP A 178 -7.58 7.63 8.20
CA ASP A 178 -6.63 6.60 8.68
C ASP A 178 -6.72 5.29 7.87
N ASN A 179 -7.79 5.12 7.10
CA ASN A 179 -8.00 3.97 6.23
C ASN A 179 -7.48 4.18 4.79
N GLU A 180 -6.91 5.34 4.48
CA GLU A 180 -6.35 5.61 3.16
C GLU A 180 -5.15 4.70 2.89
N PHE A 181 -5.18 4.01 1.75
CA PHE A 181 -4.00 3.36 1.19
C PHE A 181 -3.23 4.31 0.28
N GLY A 182 -1.90 4.19 0.33
CA GLY A 182 -1.03 4.75 -0.68
C GLY A 182 -0.93 6.26 -0.61
N LYS A 183 -0.97 6.84 0.59
CA LYS A 183 -0.69 8.26 0.76
C LYS A 183 0.76 8.52 0.38
N ARG A 184 0.96 9.55 -0.45
CA ARG A 184 2.31 9.99 -0.83
C ARG A 184 3.02 10.67 0.34
N GLY A 185 4.35 10.56 0.33
CA GLY A 185 5.20 11.44 1.14
C GLY A 185 5.10 12.89 0.67
N GLN A 186 5.56 13.80 1.51
CA GLN A 186 5.85 15.17 1.16
C GLN A 186 7.31 15.29 0.74
N ALA A 187 7.60 16.18 -0.21
CA ALA A 187 8.97 16.50 -0.53
C ALA A 187 9.67 17.18 0.65
N GLY A 188 10.93 16.82 0.87
CA GLY A 188 11.78 17.48 1.83
C GLY A 188 11.97 18.94 1.46
N LYS A 189 12.04 19.81 2.47
CA LYS A 189 12.34 21.23 2.24
C LYS A 189 13.82 21.41 1.97
N GLY A 190 14.17 22.23 0.99
CA GLY A 190 15.50 22.81 0.91
C GLY A 190 15.67 23.85 2.00
N GLU A 191 16.90 24.08 2.45
CA GLU A 191 17.18 24.92 3.62
C GLU A 191 18.08 26.11 3.28
N TYR A 192 18.08 27.10 4.19
CA TYR A 192 18.69 28.41 4.02
C TYR A 192 20.21 28.41 4.25
N ARG A 193 20.89 29.35 3.59
CA ARG A 193 22.24 29.80 3.96
C ARG A 193 22.18 31.20 4.57
N ASN A 194 22.37 31.33 5.88
CA ASN A 194 22.53 32.64 6.53
C ASN A 194 23.99 33.09 6.49
N LEU A 195 24.33 34.07 5.63
CA LEU A 195 25.62 34.75 5.66
C LEU A 195 25.47 36.15 6.27
N LYS A 196 26.16 36.41 7.39
CA LYS A 196 26.30 37.76 7.98
C LYS A 196 27.64 38.35 7.59
N MET A 197 27.63 39.51 6.93
CA MET A 197 28.79 40.37 6.65
C MET A 197 28.87 41.56 7.62
N ARG A 198 30.09 41.98 7.98
CA ARG A 198 30.47 43.32 8.48
C ARG A 198 31.99 43.48 8.29
N ALA A 199 32.60 44.65 8.15
CA ALA A 199 32.16 46.02 7.86
C ALA A 199 33.14 46.55 6.79
N GLY A 200 32.61 47.11 5.69
CA GLY A 200 33.44 47.52 4.55
C GLY A 200 32.70 47.56 3.22
N GLY A 201 31.49 46.99 3.17
CA GLY A 201 30.52 47.22 2.11
C GLY A 201 30.65 46.28 0.92
N VAL A 202 29.85 45.21 0.95
CA VAL A 202 28.98 44.81 -0.17
C VAL A 202 27.70 44.24 0.46
N ASN A 203 26.54 44.82 0.18
CA ASN A 203 25.25 44.26 0.54
C ASN A 203 24.96 43.07 -0.39
N ALA A 204 25.05 41.84 0.12
CA ALA A 204 24.48 40.67 -0.57
C ALA A 204 24.11 39.58 0.42
N VAL A 205 22.89 39.66 0.97
CA VAL A 205 22.18 38.49 1.50
C VAL A 205 21.24 38.04 0.38
N ALA A 206 21.65 37.04 -0.38
CA ALA A 206 20.67 36.29 -1.17
C ALA A 206 20.30 35.08 -0.31
N ASP A 207 19.12 35.13 0.29
CA ASP A 207 18.43 33.98 0.89
C ASP A 207 18.14 32.97 -0.21
N LYS A 208 19.17 32.24 -0.65
CA LYS A 208 18.98 31.13 -1.59
C LYS A 208 18.61 29.92 -0.75
N ILE A 209 17.31 29.75 -0.56
CA ILE A 209 16.73 28.47 -0.15
C ILE A 209 17.13 27.46 -1.21
N GLY A 210 17.73 26.35 -0.79
CA GLY A 210 17.92 25.22 -1.70
C GLY A 210 16.57 24.80 -2.29
N PRO A 211 16.54 24.23 -3.50
CA PRO A 211 15.29 23.72 -4.03
C PRO A 211 14.72 22.66 -3.07
N GLY A 212 13.39 22.62 -2.91
CA GLY A 212 12.75 21.47 -2.29
C GLY A 212 12.97 20.22 -3.12
N GLY A 213 12.70 19.06 -2.52
CA GLY A 213 12.52 17.84 -3.30
C GLY A 213 11.35 17.96 -4.26
N MET A 214 11.28 17.00 -5.16
CA MET A 214 10.15 16.82 -6.06
C MET A 214 9.03 16.09 -5.32
N GLU A 215 7.79 16.55 -5.51
CA GLU A 215 6.63 15.75 -5.13
C GLU A 215 6.57 14.48 -5.98
N CYS A 216 6.03 13.41 -5.40
CA CYS A 216 5.68 12.22 -6.16
C CYS A 216 4.60 12.57 -7.18
N ASP A 217 4.92 12.42 -8.47
CA ASP A 217 3.94 12.55 -9.55
C ASP A 217 2.92 11.40 -9.46
N ARG A 218 1.63 11.76 -9.46
CA ARG A 218 0.51 10.80 -9.45
C ARG A 218 0.46 9.95 -10.72
N SER A 219 1.03 10.42 -11.82
CA SER A 219 1.05 9.71 -13.11
C SER A 219 2.05 8.54 -13.14
N MET A 220 3.04 8.53 -12.24
CA MET A 220 4.10 7.51 -12.21
C MET A 220 3.76 6.27 -11.38
N GLY A 221 2.63 6.27 -10.67
CA GLY A 221 2.14 5.07 -9.99
C GLY A 221 1.55 4.10 -11.00
N THR A 222 2.38 3.21 -11.55
CA THR A 222 1.97 2.10 -12.43
C THR A 222 0.93 1.15 -11.79
N PHE A 223 0.62 1.34 -10.51
CA PHE A 223 -0.07 0.40 -9.63
C PHE A 223 -1.44 0.88 -9.12
N TRP A 224 -1.92 2.07 -9.54
CA TRP A 224 -3.32 2.48 -9.35
C TRP A 224 -4.29 1.74 -10.32
N MET A 225 -3.74 0.94 -11.24
CA MET A 225 -4.47 0.21 -12.28
C MET A 225 -4.72 -1.26 -11.95
N ALA A 226 -4.39 -1.70 -10.73
CA ALA A 226 -4.62 -3.08 -10.31
C ALA A 226 -6.09 -3.46 -10.51
N LYS A 227 -6.32 -4.62 -11.11
CA LYS A 227 -7.64 -5.11 -11.45
C LYS A 227 -8.13 -6.10 -10.41
N ALA A 228 -9.42 -6.00 -10.13
CA ALA A 228 -10.20 -7.05 -9.51
C ALA A 228 -11.03 -7.71 -10.61
N ASP A 229 -10.55 -8.84 -11.11
CA ASP A 229 -11.21 -9.57 -12.19
C ASP A 229 -12.09 -10.68 -11.64
N LEU A 230 -13.37 -10.70 -12.04
CA LEU A 230 -14.27 -11.81 -11.83
C LEU A 230 -14.35 -12.63 -13.12
N GLN A 231 -13.93 -13.88 -13.06
CA GLN A 231 -14.10 -14.83 -14.15
C GLN A 231 -15.19 -15.83 -13.79
N GLN A 232 -16.30 -15.74 -14.53
CA GLN A 232 -17.38 -16.71 -14.43
C GLN A 232 -17.09 -17.87 -15.39
N ILE A 233 -16.80 -19.02 -14.81
CA ILE A 233 -16.34 -20.21 -15.51
C ILE A 233 -17.50 -21.20 -15.66
N THR A 234 -17.52 -21.94 -16.77
CA THR A 234 -18.64 -22.85 -17.07
C THR A 234 -18.52 -24.19 -16.35
N THR A 235 -17.30 -24.68 -16.08
CA THR A 235 -17.08 -26.03 -15.54
C THR A 235 -16.10 -26.07 -14.37
N LYS A 236 -16.29 -27.03 -13.45
CA LYS A 236 -15.41 -27.23 -12.29
C LYS A 236 -13.97 -27.56 -12.71
N ASP A 237 -13.81 -28.37 -13.76
CA ASP A 237 -12.50 -28.76 -14.25
C ASP A 237 -11.72 -27.58 -14.84
N GLU A 238 -12.40 -26.58 -15.39
CA GLU A 238 -11.76 -25.36 -15.87
C GLU A 238 -11.24 -24.49 -14.73
N ILE A 239 -12.01 -24.36 -13.62
CA ILE A 239 -11.51 -23.69 -12.40
C ILE A 239 -10.23 -24.40 -11.95
N LEU A 240 -10.27 -25.74 -11.79
CA LEU A 240 -9.12 -26.54 -11.33
C LEU A 240 -7.88 -26.41 -12.21
N ARG A 241 -8.04 -26.31 -13.54
CA ARG A 241 -6.91 -26.09 -14.46
C ARG A 241 -6.24 -24.74 -14.26
N GLN A 242 -7.00 -23.70 -13.91
CA GLN A 242 -6.44 -22.36 -13.77
C GLN A 242 -5.68 -22.18 -12.45
N ILE A 243 -6.18 -22.72 -11.33
CA ILE A 243 -5.60 -22.51 -9.99
C ILE A 243 -4.24 -23.19 -9.75
N GLY A 244 -3.83 -24.14 -10.61
CA GLY A 244 -2.46 -24.61 -10.71
C GLY A 244 -1.92 -25.48 -9.57
N ALA A 245 -2.56 -25.60 -8.40
CA ALA A 245 -2.14 -26.52 -7.35
C ALA A 245 -3.28 -26.84 -6.37
N MET A 246 -3.36 -28.12 -5.99
CA MET A 246 -4.35 -28.77 -5.12
C MET A 246 -5.83 -28.75 -5.57
N ASP A 247 -6.24 -29.89 -6.14
CA ASP A 247 -7.63 -30.21 -6.41
C ASP A 247 -8.37 -30.55 -5.11
N TRP A 248 -9.28 -29.65 -4.68
CA TRP A 248 -10.11 -29.82 -3.48
C TRP A 248 -10.95 -31.10 -3.49
N ARG A 249 -11.11 -31.79 -4.63
CA ARG A 249 -11.75 -33.11 -4.69
C ARG A 249 -10.97 -34.16 -3.90
N TYR A 250 -9.66 -33.98 -3.74
CA TYR A 250 -8.81 -34.85 -2.91
C TYR A 250 -8.76 -34.39 -1.44
N ALA A 251 -9.34 -33.23 -1.11
CA ALA A 251 -9.57 -32.88 0.28
C ALA A 251 -10.69 -33.79 0.82
N SER A 252 -10.48 -34.43 1.98
CA SER A 252 -11.39 -35.46 2.49
C SER A 252 -12.84 -34.93 2.62
N PRO A 253 -13.88 -35.79 2.60
CA PRO A 253 -15.27 -35.34 2.76
C PRO A 253 -15.55 -34.54 4.04
N SER A 254 -14.67 -34.67 5.05
CA SER A 254 -14.71 -33.99 6.34
C SER A 254 -13.80 -32.75 6.42
N SER A 255 -13.10 -32.38 5.35
CA SER A 255 -12.20 -31.22 5.34
C SER A 255 -13.00 -29.91 5.28
N ILE A 256 -13.13 -29.30 6.46
CA ILE A 256 -13.63 -27.94 6.66
C ILE A 256 -12.46 -27.11 7.15
N ALA A 257 -12.15 -26.02 6.45
CA ALA A 257 -11.26 -25.00 7.00
C ALA A 257 -12.12 -23.90 7.62
N LEU A 258 -11.99 -23.74 8.93
CA LEU A 258 -12.51 -22.59 9.64
C LEU A 258 -11.40 -21.55 9.71
N VAL A 259 -11.62 -20.40 9.10
CA VAL A 259 -10.70 -19.27 9.19
C VAL A 259 -11.29 -18.28 10.19
N VAL A 260 -10.63 -18.24 11.35
CA VAL A 260 -10.94 -17.39 12.50
C VAL A 260 -9.93 -16.26 12.55
#